data_AF-A0A3P6S241-F1
#
_entry.id   AF-A0A3P6S241-F1
#
_cell.length_a   1.000
_cell.length_b   1.000
_cell.length_c   1.000
_cell.angle_alpha   90.00
_cell.angle_beta   90.00
_cell.angle_gamma   90.00
#
_symmetry.space_group_name_H-M   'P 1'
#
loop_
_entity.id
_entity.type
_entity.pdbx_description
1 polymer ?
#
loop_
_entity_poly.entity_id
_entity_poly.type
_entity_poly.pdbx_seq_one_letter_code
_entity_poly.pdbx_strand_id
1 'polypeptide(L)'
;MVSLKLAKSKPAASRTSRHKKKYWRKGIDMDVVGKSIHDVVQRSKADTPDGELFAIDRTPSSEVRKFTKRQQAALDKISKSISEPEKLPLPPPKCPPLKKQPKLKQPVERKEKVQKKQDAPSYDLWEKDFEPKVDLEYKEAGDHMLLYTKKKLPHKPVTASFKPSLLDHVALPDAGTSYNPKAEDYEKYVMKIAQDETKLILEEEKIERGRKPKRESVVTYEEKSLEETEGLVIDPRYNAEEGE
;
A
#
# COMPACT_ATOMS: atom_id res chain seq x y z
N MET A 1 50.75 -10.51 -31.04
CA MET A 1 50.09 -11.23 -29.94
C MET A 1 49.27 -10.24 -29.13
N VAL A 2 47.97 -10.13 -29.41
CA VAL A 2 47.04 -9.24 -28.69
C VAL A 2 46.18 -10.10 -27.78
N SER A 3 46.42 -10.00 -26.47
CA SER A 3 45.65 -10.71 -25.46
C SER A 3 44.26 -10.09 -25.33
N LEU A 4 43.25 -10.76 -25.87
CA LEU A 4 41.84 -10.41 -25.65
C LEU A 4 41.46 -10.78 -24.20
N LYS A 5 41.37 -9.76 -23.34
CA LYS A 5 40.81 -9.91 -22.00
C LYS A 5 39.32 -10.25 -22.14
N LEU A 6 38.98 -11.50 -21.82
CA LEU A 6 37.61 -12.00 -21.73
C LEU A 6 36.81 -11.14 -20.74
N ALA A 7 35.90 -10.30 -21.24
CA ALA A 7 35.02 -9.51 -20.40
C ALA A 7 34.08 -10.46 -19.64
N LYS A 8 34.33 -10.67 -18.35
CA LYS A 8 33.41 -11.38 -17.45
C LYS A 8 32.08 -10.61 -17.43
N SER A 9 31.07 -11.17 -18.09
CA SER A 9 29.69 -10.68 -17.98
C SER A 9 29.26 -10.83 -16.51
N LYS A 10 28.87 -9.70 -15.90
CA LYS A 10 28.24 -9.73 -14.58
C LYS A 10 26.92 -10.49 -14.70
N PRO A 11 26.60 -11.46 -13.83
CA PRO A 11 25.31 -12.13 -13.89
C PRO A 11 24.22 -11.07 -13.71
N ALA A 12 23.29 -11.03 -14.66
CA ALA A 12 22.13 -10.15 -14.57
C ALA A 12 21.41 -10.43 -13.25
N ALA A 13 21.32 -9.42 -12.38
CA ALA A 13 20.61 -9.53 -11.12
C ALA A 13 19.23 -10.12 -11.39
N SER A 14 18.94 -11.29 -10.80
CA SER A 14 17.68 -11.99 -11.01
C SER A 14 16.55 -11.06 -10.58
N ARG A 15 15.83 -10.52 -11.57
CA ARG A 15 14.65 -9.68 -11.35
C ARG A 15 13.55 -10.56 -10.78
N THR A 16 13.60 -10.79 -9.47
CA THR A 16 12.56 -11.53 -8.77
C THR A 16 11.38 -10.59 -8.51
N SER A 17 10.18 -11.09 -8.84
CA SER A 17 8.92 -10.37 -8.70
C SER A 17 8.70 -9.96 -7.23
N ARG A 18 8.53 -8.65 -7.00
CA ARG A 18 8.32 -8.05 -5.68
C ARG A 18 6.94 -8.32 -5.08
N HIS A 19 6.08 -9.07 -5.78
CA HIS A 19 4.70 -9.27 -5.37
C HIS A 19 4.42 -10.74 -4.99
N LYS A 20 4.83 -11.13 -3.77
CA LYS A 20 4.28 -12.24 -2.95
C LYS A 20 5.10 -12.36 -1.66
N LYS A 21 4.47 -12.40 -0.48
CA LYS A 21 5.05 -12.44 0.90
C LYS A 21 6.13 -13.53 1.18
N LYS A 22 6.59 -14.29 0.18
CA LYS A 22 7.65 -15.31 0.28
C LYS A 22 9.09 -14.75 0.21
N TYR A 23 9.27 -13.43 0.04
CA TYR A 23 10.59 -12.83 -0.23
C TYR A 23 11.42 -12.42 1.01
N TRP A 24 10.85 -12.42 2.22
CA TRP A 24 11.62 -12.01 3.42
C TRP A 24 12.76 -12.98 3.76
N ARG A 25 12.66 -14.23 3.30
CA ARG A 25 13.63 -15.29 3.58
C ARG A 25 14.58 -15.64 2.42
N LYS A 26 14.34 -15.14 1.19
CA LYS A 26 15.06 -15.59 -0.02
C LYS A 26 15.87 -14.50 -0.75
N GLY A 27 15.74 -13.24 -0.35
CA GLY A 27 16.45 -12.12 -1.00
C GLY A 27 17.78 -11.73 -0.37
N ILE A 28 18.15 -12.37 0.73
CA ILE A 28 19.39 -12.11 1.46
C ILE A 28 20.25 -13.36 1.32
N ASP A 29 21.38 -13.22 0.64
CA ASP A 29 22.39 -14.27 0.57
C ASP A 29 23.06 -14.36 1.94
N MET A 30 22.64 -15.36 2.73
CA MET A 30 23.10 -15.53 4.12
C MET A 30 24.59 -15.81 4.19
N ASP A 31 25.21 -16.29 3.10
CA ASP A 31 26.65 -16.55 3.03
C ASP A 31 27.46 -15.26 3.04
N VAL A 32 26.93 -14.18 2.45
CA VAL A 32 27.57 -12.85 2.47
C VAL A 32 27.48 -12.22 3.87
N VAL A 33 26.32 -12.37 4.52
CA VAL A 33 26.11 -11.89 5.89
C VAL A 33 26.98 -12.68 6.87
N GLY A 34 27.01 -14.01 6.74
CA GLY A 34 27.84 -14.90 7.54
C GLY A 34 29.33 -14.55 7.46
N LYS A 35 29.85 -14.31 6.25
CA LYS A 35 31.24 -13.85 6.06
C LYS A 35 31.51 -12.50 6.71
N SER A 36 30.60 -11.52 6.57
CA SER A 36 30.81 -10.20 7.21
C SER A 36 30.83 -10.27 8.73
N ILE A 37 30.04 -11.16 9.32
CA ILE A 37 30.01 -11.35 10.77
C ILE A 37 31.28 -12.09 11.21
N HIS A 38 31.72 -13.10 10.45
CA HIS A 38 32.96 -13.82 10.75
C HIS A 38 34.20 -12.94 10.62
N ASP A 39 34.29 -12.07 9.61
CA ASP A 39 35.39 -11.11 9.45
C ASP A 39 35.46 -10.09 10.60
N VAL A 40 34.30 -9.68 11.15
CA VAL A 40 34.23 -8.76 12.30
C VAL A 40 34.60 -9.47 13.61
N VAL A 41 34.24 -10.75 13.76
CA VAL A 41 34.59 -11.56 14.95
C VAL A 41 36.05 -12.00 14.94
N GLN A 42 36.63 -12.29 13.76
CA GLN A 42 38.05 -12.64 13.62
C GLN A 42 38.97 -11.43 13.81
N ARG A 43 38.47 -10.19 13.72
CA ARG A 43 39.16 -9.00 14.23
C ARG A 43 38.97 -8.87 15.74
N SER A 44 39.29 -9.93 16.47
CA SER A 44 39.40 -9.87 17.91
C SER A 44 40.49 -8.85 18.25
N LYS A 45 40.18 -7.87 19.11
CA LYS A 45 41.08 -6.76 19.50
C LYS A 45 42.32 -7.21 20.30
N ALA A 46 42.56 -8.52 20.38
CA ALA A 46 43.63 -9.12 21.14
C ALA A 46 44.97 -9.09 20.39
N ASP A 47 44.96 -9.09 19.06
CA ASP A 47 46.17 -9.15 18.23
C ASP A 47 46.67 -7.76 17.77
N THR A 48 45.98 -6.68 18.13
CA THR A 48 46.42 -5.31 17.86
C THR A 48 47.43 -4.85 18.91
N PRO A 49 48.61 -4.33 18.53
CA PRO A 49 49.60 -3.86 19.49
C PRO A 49 49.08 -2.64 20.29
N ASP A 50 49.40 -2.57 21.58
CA ASP A 50 48.92 -1.53 22.52
C ASP A 50 49.14 -0.09 22.01
N GLY A 51 50.16 0.15 21.19
CA GLY A 51 50.43 1.46 20.59
C GLY A 51 49.32 1.97 19.65
N GLU A 52 48.63 1.09 18.93
CA GLU A 52 47.49 1.45 18.07
C GLU A 52 46.17 1.53 18.85
N LEU A 53 46.07 0.84 19.98
CA LEU A 53 44.87 0.85 20.83
C LEU A 53 44.63 2.21 21.50
N PHE A 54 45.69 2.97 21.76
CA PHE A 54 45.64 4.26 22.47
C PHE A 54 46.12 5.47 21.65
N ALA A 55 46.53 5.29 20.40
CA ALA A 55 46.83 6.39 19.50
C ALA A 55 45.52 7.01 18.95
N ILE A 56 45.18 8.20 19.44
CA ILE A 56 44.11 9.00 18.84
C ILE A 56 44.69 9.68 17.60
N ASP A 57 44.32 9.18 16.42
CA ASP A 57 44.64 9.83 15.15
C ASP A 57 44.07 11.26 15.12
N ARG A 58 44.95 12.26 15.24
CA ARG A 58 44.59 13.69 15.18
C ARG A 58 44.48 14.24 13.76
N THR A 59 44.81 13.44 12.75
CA THR A 59 44.65 13.79 11.34
C THR A 59 43.44 13.04 10.78
N PRO A 60 42.53 13.69 10.05
CA PRO A 60 41.43 12.99 9.42
C PRO A 60 42.01 12.05 8.36
N SER A 61 41.91 10.75 8.60
CA SER A 61 42.23 9.71 7.62
C SER A 61 41.55 10.05 6.29
N SER A 62 42.35 10.33 5.26
CA SER A 62 41.91 10.73 3.92
C SER A 62 41.10 9.64 3.21
N GLU A 63 41.04 8.43 3.75
CA GLU A 63 40.44 7.25 3.13
C GLU A 63 39.07 6.87 3.69
N VAL A 64 38.54 7.57 4.71
CA VAL A 64 37.28 7.18 5.37
C VAL A 64 36.15 8.18 5.12
N ARG A 65 35.80 8.32 3.84
CA ARG A 65 34.39 8.49 3.46
C ARG A 65 34.06 7.50 2.35
N LYS A 66 33.94 6.23 2.72
CA LYS A 66 33.25 5.24 1.89
C LYS A 66 31.83 5.77 1.70
N PHE A 67 31.59 6.45 0.58
CA PHE A 67 30.28 6.98 0.24
C PHE A 67 29.25 5.88 0.44
N THR A 68 28.12 6.22 1.08
CA THR A 68 27.03 5.26 1.21
C THR A 68 26.63 4.78 -0.18
N LYS A 69 26.10 3.55 -0.30
CA LYS A 69 25.69 2.97 -1.58
C LYS A 69 24.74 3.90 -2.37
N ARG A 70 23.96 4.71 -1.67
CA ARG A 70 23.07 5.73 -2.24
C ARG A 70 23.82 6.94 -2.79
N GLN A 71 24.87 7.39 -2.11
CA GLN A 71 25.74 8.47 -2.57
C GLN A 71 26.61 8.02 -3.75
N GLN A 72 27.15 6.79 -3.73
CA GLN A 72 27.87 6.22 -4.87
C GLN A 72 26.98 6.14 -6.12
N ALA A 73 25.74 5.63 -5.96
CA ALA A 73 24.79 5.58 -7.06
C ALA A 73 24.37 6.97 -7.58
N ALA A 74 24.45 8.02 -6.74
CA ALA A 74 24.21 9.39 -7.18
C ALA A 74 25.40 9.94 -8.00
N LEU A 75 26.63 9.70 -7.54
CA LEU A 75 27.84 10.05 -8.26
C LEU A 75 27.93 9.31 -9.60
N ASP A 76 27.56 8.04 -9.65
CA ASP A 76 27.50 7.25 -10.88
C ASP A 76 26.46 7.76 -11.89
N LYS A 77 25.36 8.36 -11.42
CA LYS A 77 24.36 8.99 -12.29
C LYS A 77 24.87 10.29 -12.88
N ILE A 78 25.53 11.10 -12.04
CA ILE A 78 26.11 12.37 -12.44
C ILE A 78 27.23 12.12 -13.46
N SER A 79 28.13 11.17 -13.18
CA SER A 79 29.23 10.83 -14.10
C SER A 79 28.72 10.31 -15.45
N LYS A 80 27.70 9.45 -15.48
CA LYS A 80 27.05 8.99 -16.72
C LYS A 80 26.41 10.13 -17.51
N SER A 81 25.73 11.06 -16.83
CA SER A 81 25.10 12.20 -17.50
C SER A 81 26.11 13.20 -18.08
N ILE A 82 27.32 13.26 -17.50
CA ILE A 82 28.39 14.13 -17.98
C ILE A 82 29.17 13.45 -19.12
N SER A 83 29.32 12.12 -19.09
CA SER A 83 30.09 11.36 -20.09
C SER A 83 29.33 11.04 -21.38
N GLU A 84 27.99 11.22 -21.42
CA GLU A 84 27.17 10.96 -22.61
C GLU A 84 26.73 12.27 -23.29
N PRO A 85 27.58 12.94 -24.10
CA PRO A 85 27.14 13.98 -25.01
C PRO A 85 26.66 13.36 -26.33
N GLU A 86 25.67 12.46 -26.33
CA GLU A 86 25.05 12.01 -27.58
C GLU A 86 23.60 11.54 -27.34
N LYS A 87 22.65 12.36 -27.79
CA LYS A 87 21.23 12.00 -27.84
C LYS A 87 21.03 10.93 -28.92
N LEU A 88 21.27 9.67 -28.58
CA LEU A 88 20.80 8.57 -29.43
C LEU A 88 19.26 8.58 -29.44
N PRO A 89 18.61 8.39 -30.61
CA PRO A 89 17.16 8.40 -30.71
C PRO A 89 16.57 7.28 -29.85
N LEU A 90 15.54 7.63 -29.08
CA LEU A 90 14.86 6.71 -28.18
C LEU A 90 14.35 5.49 -28.95
N PRO A 91 14.60 4.25 -28.46
CA PRO A 91 14.00 3.07 -29.07
C PRO A 91 12.47 3.16 -28.99
N PRO A 92 11.74 2.70 -30.01
CA PRO A 92 10.29 2.78 -30.03
C PRO A 92 9.70 2.04 -28.81
N PRO A 93 8.67 2.60 -28.17
CA PRO A 93 8.10 2.02 -26.96
C PRO A 93 7.54 0.62 -27.26
N LYS A 94 8.12 -0.41 -26.64
CA LYS A 94 7.55 -1.76 -26.57
C LYS A 94 6.36 -1.77 -25.60
N CYS A 95 5.34 -0.97 -25.87
CA CYS A 95 4.07 -1.11 -25.18
C CYS A 95 3.29 -2.26 -25.85
N PRO A 96 3.00 -3.36 -25.14
CA PRO A 96 2.10 -4.37 -25.69
C PRO A 96 0.75 -3.71 -26.01
N PRO A 97 0.10 -4.04 -27.14
CA PRO A 97 -1.14 -3.39 -27.54
C PRO A 97 -2.19 -3.54 -26.42
N LEU A 98 -2.80 -2.41 -26.04
CA LEU A 98 -3.79 -2.24 -24.97
C LEU A 98 -4.96 -3.24 -25.02
N LYS A 99 -5.15 -3.94 -26.15
CA LYS A 99 -6.19 -4.94 -26.37
C LYS A 99 -6.05 -6.21 -25.52
N LYS A 100 -4.89 -6.49 -24.91
CA LYS A 100 -4.64 -7.73 -24.14
C LYS A 100 -4.53 -7.54 -22.62
N GLN A 101 -4.79 -6.35 -22.08
CA GLN A 101 -4.83 -6.19 -20.62
C GLN A 101 -6.21 -6.59 -20.08
N PRO A 102 -6.29 -7.51 -19.09
CA PRO A 102 -7.55 -7.85 -18.47
C PRO A 102 -8.10 -6.59 -17.80
N LYS A 103 -9.22 -6.07 -18.31
CA LYS A 103 -9.91 -4.93 -17.71
C LYS A 103 -10.29 -5.32 -16.28
N LEU A 104 -9.80 -4.56 -15.29
CA LEU A 104 -10.31 -4.66 -13.92
C LEU A 104 -11.82 -4.45 -13.99
N LYS A 105 -12.60 -5.44 -13.56
CA LYS A 105 -14.07 -5.45 -13.69
C LYS A 105 -14.78 -4.35 -12.91
N GLN A 106 -14.05 -3.56 -12.13
CA GLN A 106 -14.61 -2.45 -11.38
C GLN A 106 -13.77 -1.19 -11.65
N PRO A 107 -14.35 -0.16 -12.28
CA PRO A 107 -13.75 1.16 -12.21
C PRO A 107 -13.69 1.55 -10.74
N VAL A 108 -12.49 1.87 -10.24
CA VAL A 108 -12.35 2.47 -8.90
C VAL A 108 -12.95 3.86 -9.00
N GLU A 109 -14.18 4.01 -8.53
CA GLU A 109 -14.83 5.32 -8.41
C GLU A 109 -13.97 6.20 -7.50
N ARG A 110 -13.31 7.19 -8.09
CA ARG A 110 -12.67 8.25 -7.34
C ARG A 110 -13.79 9.06 -6.72
N LYS A 111 -14.07 8.83 -5.44
CA LYS A 111 -14.98 9.67 -4.67
C LYS A 111 -14.49 11.11 -4.80
N GLU A 112 -15.23 11.93 -5.53
CA GLU A 112 -14.98 13.35 -5.60
C GLU A 112 -15.05 13.91 -4.17
N LYS A 113 -14.16 14.85 -3.85
CA LYS A 113 -14.18 15.51 -2.55
C LYS A 113 -15.49 16.28 -2.47
N VAL A 114 -16.48 15.73 -1.78
CA VAL A 114 -17.74 16.41 -1.49
C VAL A 114 -17.39 17.65 -0.68
N GLN A 115 -17.49 18.83 -1.31
CA GLN A 115 -17.47 20.09 -0.60
C GLN A 115 -18.69 20.07 0.31
N LYS A 116 -18.49 20.08 1.63
CA LYS A 116 -19.60 20.18 2.59
C LYS A 116 -20.34 21.48 2.28
N LYS A 117 -21.60 21.36 1.86
CA LYS A 117 -22.51 22.52 1.80
C LYS A 117 -22.64 23.02 3.22
N GLN A 118 -22.29 24.28 3.45
CA GLN A 118 -22.47 24.92 4.76
C GLN A 118 -23.96 25.24 4.88
N ASP A 119 -24.62 24.68 5.89
CA ASP A 119 -25.99 25.04 6.23
C ASP A 119 -26.02 26.54 6.61
N ALA A 120 -27.04 27.25 6.13
CA ALA A 120 -27.15 28.70 6.29
C ALA A 120 -27.09 29.12 7.77
N PRO A 121 -26.31 30.16 8.15
CA PRO A 121 -26.10 30.47 9.55
C PRO A 121 -27.25 31.30 10.15
N SER A 122 -27.75 30.85 11.31
CA SER A 122 -28.33 31.74 12.31
C SER A 122 -27.27 32.74 12.78
N TYR A 123 -27.67 34.00 12.84
CA TYR A 123 -26.85 35.16 13.21
C TYR A 123 -26.11 34.97 14.55
N ASP A 124 -24.77 35.10 14.54
CA ASP A 124 -23.89 35.01 15.72
C ASP A 124 -22.76 36.07 15.63
N LEU A 125 -22.49 36.72 16.75
CA LEU A 125 -21.81 38.01 16.94
C LEU A 125 -20.26 37.93 16.92
N TRP A 126 -19.68 36.87 16.35
CA TRP A 126 -18.23 36.65 16.18
C TRP A 126 -17.88 36.51 14.70
N GLU A 127 -18.20 37.55 13.94
CA GLU A 127 -18.17 37.65 12.48
C GLU A 127 -17.14 36.72 11.79
N LYS A 128 -17.67 35.71 11.08
CA LYS A 128 -16.90 34.68 10.36
C LYS A 128 -16.34 35.15 9.02
N ASP A 129 -16.55 36.40 8.65
CA ASP A 129 -15.99 36.98 7.43
C ASP A 129 -14.61 37.58 7.73
N PHE A 130 -13.67 36.74 8.19
CA PHE A 130 -12.25 37.10 8.25
C PHE A 130 -11.61 37.20 6.86
N GLU A 131 -12.38 36.95 5.80
CA GLU A 131 -11.95 37.18 4.44
C GLU A 131 -12.17 38.67 4.13
N PRO A 132 -11.08 39.46 3.96
CA PRO A 132 -11.23 40.86 3.60
C PRO A 132 -11.87 40.93 2.22
N LYS A 133 -13.16 41.31 2.18
CA LYS A 133 -13.90 41.55 0.95
C LYS A 133 -13.30 42.79 0.30
N VAL A 134 -12.55 42.58 -0.78
CA VAL A 134 -12.07 43.68 -1.61
C VAL A 134 -12.83 43.62 -2.91
N ASP A 135 -13.70 44.59 -3.12
CA ASP A 135 -14.48 44.77 -4.35
C ASP A 135 -13.57 45.35 -5.43
N LEU A 136 -12.63 44.55 -5.93
CA LEU A 136 -11.76 44.88 -7.06
C LEU A 136 -12.16 44.02 -8.26
N GLU A 137 -12.26 44.65 -9.44
CA GLU A 137 -12.57 43.98 -10.70
C GLU A 137 -11.57 42.86 -11.02
N TYR A 138 -10.32 43.02 -10.60
CA TYR A 138 -9.24 42.05 -10.78
C TYR A 138 -8.85 41.39 -9.45
N LYS A 139 -9.08 40.07 -9.36
CA LYS A 139 -8.74 39.25 -8.18
C LYS A 139 -7.25 39.31 -7.81
N GLU A 140 -6.38 39.40 -8.81
CA GLU A 140 -4.93 39.48 -8.63
C GLU A 140 -4.49 40.79 -7.97
N ALA A 141 -5.16 41.89 -8.29
CA ALA A 141 -4.92 43.19 -7.66
C ALA A 141 -5.37 43.19 -6.20
N GLY A 142 -6.51 42.57 -5.91
CA GLY A 142 -6.98 42.34 -4.54
C GLY A 142 -5.99 41.50 -3.74
N ASP A 143 -5.51 40.40 -4.31
CA ASP A 143 -4.51 39.55 -3.67
C ASP A 143 -3.20 40.28 -3.38
N HIS A 144 -2.68 41.06 -4.32
CA HIS A 144 -1.46 41.84 -4.13
C HIS A 144 -1.63 42.91 -3.04
N MET A 145 -2.76 43.62 -3.03
CA MET A 145 -3.09 44.60 -2.00
C MET A 145 -3.20 43.95 -0.61
N LEU A 146 -3.84 42.78 -0.51
CA LEU A 146 -3.99 42.05 0.75
C LEU A 146 -2.65 41.49 1.27
N LEU A 147 -1.75 41.12 0.38
CA LEU A 147 -0.37 40.73 0.73
C LEU A 147 0.42 41.92 1.27
N TYR A 148 0.37 43.07 0.58
CA TYR A 148 1.07 44.28 1.00
C TYR A 148 0.55 44.81 2.34
N THR A 149 -0.77 44.81 2.52
CA THR A 149 -1.44 45.24 3.76
C THR A 149 -1.40 44.19 4.87
N LYS A 150 -0.80 43.00 4.62
CA LYS A 150 -0.70 41.87 5.55
C LYS A 150 -2.06 41.38 6.09
N LYS A 151 -3.15 41.64 5.37
CA LYS A 151 -4.51 41.22 5.72
C LYS A 151 -4.83 39.80 5.22
N LYS A 152 -4.01 39.25 4.31
CA LYS A 152 -4.15 37.87 3.83
C LYS A 152 -3.52 36.88 4.80
N LEU A 153 -4.30 35.90 5.28
CA LEU A 153 -3.74 34.79 6.06
C LEU A 153 -2.82 33.91 5.19
N PRO A 154 -1.74 33.35 5.76
CA PRO A 154 -0.87 32.44 5.02
C PRO A 154 -1.62 31.17 4.62
N HIS A 155 -1.24 30.60 3.46
CA HIS A 155 -1.83 29.36 2.96
C HIS A 155 -1.57 28.21 3.94
N LYS A 156 -2.65 27.63 4.49
CA LYS A 156 -2.56 26.48 5.40
C LYS A 156 -1.97 25.28 4.66
N PRO A 157 -0.90 24.64 5.16
CA PRO A 157 -0.35 23.47 4.50
C PRO A 157 -1.38 22.34 4.51
N VAL A 158 -1.39 21.52 3.45
CA VAL A 158 -2.33 20.38 3.32
C VAL A 158 -2.23 19.43 4.52
N THR A 159 -1.03 19.34 5.11
CA THR A 159 -0.75 18.49 6.25
C THR A 159 -1.42 18.90 7.55
N ALA A 160 -1.83 20.17 7.69
CA ALA A 160 -2.51 20.67 8.89
C ALA A 160 -3.89 20.01 9.11
N SER A 161 -4.49 19.44 8.05
CA SER A 161 -5.77 18.74 8.13
C SER A 161 -5.66 17.27 8.53
N PHE A 162 -4.44 16.70 8.56
CA PHE A 162 -4.27 15.32 8.98
C PHE A 162 -4.47 15.21 10.50
N LYS A 163 -5.32 14.27 10.90
CA LYS A 163 -5.45 13.89 12.30
C LYS A 163 -4.10 13.32 12.78
N PRO A 164 -3.61 13.71 13.96
CA PRO A 164 -2.32 13.24 14.47
C PRO A 164 -2.35 11.76 14.91
N SER A 165 -3.52 11.24 15.29
CA SER A 165 -3.70 9.84 15.70
C SER A 165 -4.21 8.96 14.56
N LEU A 166 -3.76 7.71 14.54
CA LEU A 166 -4.33 6.65 13.69
C LEU A 166 -5.69 6.17 14.21
N LEU A 167 -5.85 6.21 15.54
CA LEU A 167 -7.10 5.85 16.19
C LEU A 167 -8.09 6.98 16.09
N ASP A 168 -9.36 6.60 15.94
CA ASP A 168 -10.46 7.54 16.04
C ASP A 168 -10.58 8.06 17.48
N HIS A 169 -11.13 9.26 17.59
CA HIS A 169 -11.55 9.84 18.86
C HIS A 169 -12.43 8.87 19.65
N VAL A 170 -12.33 8.94 20.98
CA VAL A 170 -13.19 8.18 21.89
C VAL A 170 -14.64 8.53 21.56
N ALA A 171 -15.46 7.50 21.29
CA ALA A 171 -16.87 7.68 21.03
C ALA A 171 -17.56 8.19 22.30
N LEU A 172 -18.39 9.23 22.16
CA LEU A 172 -19.26 9.67 23.23
C LEU A 172 -20.28 8.57 23.55
N PRO A 173 -20.66 8.37 24.82
CA PRO A 173 -21.68 7.41 25.19
C PRO A 173 -23.02 7.80 24.55
N ASP A 174 -23.81 6.78 24.16
CA ASP A 174 -25.12 7.00 23.58
C ASP A 174 -26.12 7.50 24.65
N ALA A 175 -27.12 8.29 24.27
CA ALA A 175 -28.10 8.84 25.22
C ALA A 175 -28.86 7.73 25.97
N GLY A 176 -29.12 6.61 25.28
CA GLY A 176 -29.75 5.41 25.84
C GLY A 176 -28.92 4.66 26.89
N THR A 177 -27.63 4.99 27.06
CA THR A 177 -26.76 4.38 28.09
C THR A 177 -26.85 5.05 29.46
N SER A 178 -27.56 6.18 29.55
CA SER A 178 -27.78 6.86 30.81
C SER A 178 -28.65 6.02 31.75
N TYR A 179 -28.55 6.26 33.06
CA TYR A 179 -29.31 5.52 34.08
C TYR A 179 -30.83 5.77 33.98
N ASN A 180 -31.23 6.94 33.46
CA ASN A 180 -32.63 7.31 33.23
C ASN A 180 -32.81 7.83 31.80
N PRO A 181 -32.72 6.94 30.79
CA PRO A 181 -32.88 7.33 29.41
C PRO A 181 -34.36 7.58 29.10
N LYS A 182 -34.63 8.39 28.08
CA LYS A 182 -35.98 8.41 27.48
C LYS A 182 -36.23 7.07 26.80
N ALA A 183 -37.48 6.59 26.84
CA ALA A 183 -37.86 5.29 26.28
C ALA A 183 -37.39 5.14 24.81
N GLU A 184 -37.63 6.18 24.00
CA GLU A 184 -37.20 6.18 22.59
C GLU A 184 -35.69 6.05 22.41
N ASP A 185 -34.89 6.68 23.27
CA ASP A 185 -33.43 6.68 23.16
C ASP A 185 -32.86 5.33 23.62
N TYR A 186 -33.48 4.71 24.62
CA TYR A 186 -33.15 3.36 25.05
C TYR A 186 -33.50 2.31 23.99
N GLU A 187 -34.69 2.38 23.41
CA GLU A 187 -35.10 1.46 22.33
C GLU A 187 -34.13 1.53 21.14
N LYS A 188 -33.78 2.75 20.69
CA LYS A 188 -32.79 2.95 19.63
C LYS A 188 -31.44 2.34 19.98
N TYR A 189 -30.99 2.54 21.22
CA TYR A 189 -29.72 1.99 21.70
C TYR A 189 -29.72 0.45 21.69
N VAL A 190 -30.76 -0.18 22.22
CA VAL A 190 -30.91 -1.64 22.26
C VAL A 190 -31.02 -2.22 20.86
N MET A 191 -31.83 -1.59 19.98
CA MET A 191 -31.94 -2.03 18.59
C MET A 191 -30.60 -1.96 17.86
N LYS A 192 -29.80 -0.92 18.11
CA LYS A 192 -28.47 -0.78 17.53
C LYS A 192 -27.53 -1.90 18.00
N ILE A 193 -27.53 -2.22 19.29
CA ILE A 193 -26.75 -3.35 19.84
C ILE A 193 -27.16 -4.66 19.15
N ALA A 194 -28.46 -4.97 19.10
CA ALA A 194 -28.95 -6.19 18.47
C ALA A 194 -28.56 -6.28 16.98
N GLN A 195 -28.61 -5.16 16.25
CA GLN A 195 -28.15 -5.11 14.86
C GLN A 195 -26.64 -5.35 14.71
N ASP A 196 -25.83 -4.87 15.64
CA ASP A 196 -24.39 -5.06 15.58
C ASP A 196 -24.00 -6.49 15.99
N GLU A 197 -24.67 -7.07 16.98
CA GLU A 197 -24.51 -8.48 17.37
C GLU A 197 -24.89 -9.44 16.23
N THR A 198 -26.04 -9.21 15.58
CA THR A 198 -26.46 -10.04 14.44
C THR A 198 -25.47 -9.96 13.27
N LYS A 199 -24.88 -8.79 12.98
CA LYS A 199 -23.81 -8.68 11.98
C LYS A 199 -22.58 -9.48 12.37
N LEU A 200 -22.15 -9.41 13.63
CA LEU A 200 -21.00 -10.17 14.12
C LEU A 200 -21.24 -11.68 14.00
N ILE A 201 -22.41 -12.15 14.40
CA ILE A 201 -22.80 -13.57 14.26
C ILE A 201 -22.74 -14.00 12.78
N LEU A 202 -23.31 -13.21 11.87
CA LEU A 202 -23.30 -13.51 10.43
C LEU A 202 -21.88 -13.54 9.85
N GLU A 203 -20.99 -12.67 10.32
CA GLU A 203 -19.59 -12.64 9.93
C GLU A 203 -18.84 -13.87 10.44
N GLU A 204 -19.06 -14.27 11.68
CA GLU A 204 -18.50 -15.48 12.28
C GLU A 204 -18.98 -16.72 11.53
N GLU A 205 -20.28 -16.87 11.29
CA GLU A 205 -20.85 -17.97 10.50
C GLU A 205 -20.26 -18.02 9.08
N LYS A 206 -20.00 -16.86 8.46
CA LYS A 206 -19.36 -16.78 7.15
C LYS A 206 -17.91 -17.26 7.21
N ILE A 207 -17.17 -16.90 8.26
CA ILE A 207 -15.80 -17.37 8.47
C ILE A 207 -15.80 -18.88 8.73
N GLU A 208 -16.72 -19.40 9.53
CA GLU A 208 -16.86 -20.84 9.79
C GLU A 208 -17.19 -21.64 8.53
N ARG A 209 -18.14 -21.15 7.72
CA ARG A 209 -18.44 -21.72 6.40
C ARG A 209 -17.23 -21.70 5.48
N GLY A 210 -16.42 -20.64 5.54
CA GLY A 210 -15.16 -20.53 4.79
C GLY A 210 -14.02 -21.42 5.34
N ARG A 211 -14.04 -21.75 6.63
CA ARG A 211 -13.05 -22.61 7.29
C ARG A 211 -13.23 -24.07 6.91
N LYS A 212 -14.48 -24.53 6.76
CA LYS A 212 -14.77 -25.89 6.29
C LYS A 212 -14.26 -26.01 4.84
N PRO A 213 -13.37 -26.97 4.52
CA PRO A 213 -13.00 -27.22 3.14
C PRO A 213 -14.27 -27.57 2.37
N LYS A 214 -14.51 -26.90 1.24
CA LYS A 214 -15.59 -27.27 0.30
C LYS A 214 -15.22 -28.63 -0.29
N ARG A 215 -15.53 -29.71 0.43
CA ARG A 215 -15.23 -31.08 0.00
C ARG A 215 -16.11 -31.51 -1.18
N GLU A 216 -17.23 -30.82 -1.40
CA GLU A 216 -18.27 -31.21 -2.36
C GLU A 216 -18.70 -30.01 -3.24
N SER A 217 -17.75 -29.26 -3.81
CA SER A 217 -18.07 -28.30 -4.88
C SER A 217 -17.69 -28.79 -6.28
N VAL A 218 -17.23 -30.04 -6.38
CA VAL A 218 -16.97 -30.70 -7.64
C VAL A 218 -17.92 -31.89 -7.66
N VAL A 219 -19.02 -31.76 -8.40
CA VAL A 219 -19.86 -32.91 -8.73
C VAL A 219 -18.95 -33.88 -9.47
N THR A 220 -18.74 -35.06 -8.90
CA THR A 220 -17.97 -36.11 -9.55
C THR A 220 -18.71 -36.55 -10.83
N TYR A 221 -17.98 -37.09 -11.79
CA TYR A 221 -18.62 -37.62 -13.00
C TYR A 221 -19.68 -38.69 -12.66
N GLU A 222 -19.42 -39.48 -11.62
CA GLU A 222 -20.33 -40.51 -11.12
C GLU A 222 -21.62 -39.93 -10.55
N GLU A 223 -21.54 -38.91 -9.67
CA GLU A 223 -22.73 -38.22 -9.14
C GLU A 223 -23.54 -37.55 -10.25
N LYS A 224 -22.86 -36.90 -11.22
CA LYS A 224 -23.53 -36.29 -12.37
C LYS A 224 -24.22 -37.35 -13.24
N SER A 225 -23.57 -38.49 -13.46
CA SER A 225 -24.15 -39.59 -14.22
C SER A 225 -25.35 -40.20 -13.48
N LEU A 226 -25.28 -40.32 -12.15
CA LEU A 226 -26.40 -40.79 -11.35
C LEU A 226 -27.60 -39.84 -11.45
N GLU A 227 -27.40 -38.53 -11.27
CA GLU A 227 -28.45 -37.51 -11.48
C GLU A 227 -29.06 -37.58 -12.90
N GLU A 228 -28.25 -37.82 -13.93
CA GLU A 228 -28.72 -37.98 -15.32
C GLU A 228 -29.51 -39.29 -15.53
N THR A 229 -29.20 -40.35 -14.78
CA THR A 229 -29.91 -41.65 -14.85
C THR A 229 -31.09 -41.78 -13.89
N GLU A 230 -31.14 -40.97 -12.83
CA GLU A 230 -32.25 -40.91 -11.89
C GLU A 230 -33.49 -40.37 -12.61
N GLY A 231 -34.48 -41.26 -12.83
CA GLY A 231 -35.69 -40.96 -13.60
C GLY A 231 -35.75 -41.67 -14.95
N LEU A 232 -34.64 -42.23 -15.45
CA LEU A 232 -34.61 -43.21 -16.55
C LEU A 232 -34.81 -44.62 -16.00
N VAL A 233 -35.91 -44.86 -15.28
CA VAL A 233 -36.30 -46.23 -14.92
C VAL A 233 -36.84 -46.88 -16.20
N ILE A 234 -36.02 -47.70 -16.86
CA ILE A 234 -36.46 -48.54 -17.97
C ILE A 234 -37.48 -49.53 -17.39
N ASP A 235 -38.75 -49.34 -17.74
CA ASP A 235 -39.85 -50.19 -17.32
C ASP A 235 -39.53 -51.64 -17.77
N PRO A 236 -39.48 -52.65 -16.87
CA PRO A 236 -38.99 -53.99 -17.18
C PRO A 236 -39.74 -54.72 -18.30
N ARG A 237 -40.89 -54.18 -18.74
CA ARG A 237 -41.62 -54.63 -19.94
C ARG A 237 -40.87 -54.38 -21.25
N TYR A 238 -39.97 -53.39 -21.30
CA TYR A 238 -39.18 -53.06 -22.49
C TYR A 238 -37.77 -53.69 -22.49
N ASN A 239 -37.42 -54.48 -21.46
CA ASN A 239 -36.17 -55.27 -21.41
C ASN A 239 -36.28 -56.62 -22.13
N ALA A 240 -37.37 -56.88 -22.83
CA ALA A 240 -37.58 -58.10 -23.59
C ALA A 240 -37.36 -57.84 -25.09
N GLU A 241 -36.36 -58.53 -25.65
CA GLU A 241 -36.14 -58.79 -27.08
C GLU A 241 -35.42 -57.70 -27.91
N GLU A 242 -34.10 -57.70 -27.86
CA GLU A 242 -33.27 -57.69 -29.08
C GLU A 242 -32.34 -58.90 -29.01
N GLY A 243 -32.77 -59.99 -29.64
CA GLY A 243 -31.90 -61.09 -30.02
C GLY A 243 -31.28 -60.81 -31.39
N GLU A 244 -29.95 -60.86 -31.47
CA GLU A 244 -29.11 -61.54 -32.46
C GLU A 244 -27.62 -61.25 -32.18
#